data_AF-A0A4P9XZX9-F1
#
_entry.id   AF-A0A4P9XZX9-F1
#
_cell.length_a   1.000
_cell.length_b   1.000
_cell.length_c   1.000
_cell.angle_alpha   90.00
_cell.angle_beta   90.00
_cell.angle_gamma   90.00
#
_symmetry.space_group_name_H-M   'P 1'
#
loop_
_entity.id
_entity.type
_entity.pdbx_description
1 polymer ?
#
loop_
_entity_poly.entity_id
_entity_poly.type
_entity_poly.pdbx_seq_one_letter_code
_entity_poly.pdbx_strand_id
1 'polypeptide(L)' 'MAPPKRRIPQLAAGTAACAPQGAAYAKCVVGKLPSVEQGDCQKLFIAFKECVQRKVGRRW' A
#
# COMPACT_ATOMS: atom_id res chain seq x y z
N MET A 1 -14.39 0.07 28.39
CA MET A 1 -13.14 -0.28 27.66
C MET A 1 -13.51 -0.73 26.25
N ALA A 2 -13.17 0.04 25.21
CA ALA A 2 -13.37 -0.39 23.83
C ALA A 2 -12.31 -1.45 23.47
N PRO A 3 -12.65 -2.56 22.80
CA PRO A 3 -11.69 -3.61 22.46
C PRO A 3 -10.65 -3.08 21.46
N PRO A 4 -9.37 -3.53 21.53
CA PRO A 4 -8.36 -3.11 20.57
C PRO A 4 -8.77 -3.54 19.16
N LYS A 5 -8.86 -2.55 18.27
CA LYS A 5 -9.19 -2.74 16.85
C LYS A 5 -8.13 -3.67 16.22
N ARG A 6 -8.44 -4.97 16.09
CA ARG A 6 -7.66 -6.02 15.37
C ARG A 6 -7.40 -5.73 13.88
N ARG A 7 -7.58 -4.49 13.43
CA ARG A 7 -7.54 -4.04 12.03
C ARG A 7 -6.13 -3.67 11.59
N ILE A 8 -5.31 -3.13 12.49
CA ILE A 8 -3.91 -2.75 12.23
C ILE A 8 -3.03 -3.96 11.90
N PRO A 9 -3.03 -5.08 12.67
CA PRO A 9 -2.18 -6.23 12.35
C PRO A 9 -2.55 -6.87 11.01
N GLN A 10 -3.83 -6.89 10.65
CA GLN A 10 -4.30 -7.46 9.39
C GLN A 10 -3.88 -6.62 8.17
N LEU A 11 -3.88 -5.29 8.32
CA LEU A 11 -3.34 -4.36 7.33
C LEU A 11 -1.82 -4.50 7.21
N ALA A 12 -1.10 -4.57 8.33
CA ALA A 12 0.34 -4.77 8.33
C ALA A 12 0.74 -6.07 7.63
N ALA A 13 0.03 -7.17 7.91
CA ALA A 13 0.23 -8.46 7.24
C ALA A 13 -0.10 -8.40 5.74
N GLY A 14 -1.20 -7.73 5.36
CA GLY A 14 -1.57 -7.55 3.95
C GLY A 14 -0.55 -6.71 3.18
N THR A 15 -0.02 -5.66 3.79
CA THR A 15 1.04 -4.82 3.23
C THR A 15 2.37 -5.58 3.11
N ALA A 16 2.74 -6.36 4.13
CA ALA A 16 3.94 -7.20 4.09
C ALA A 16 3.87 -8.26 2.99
N ALA A 17 2.69 -8.87 2.78
CA ALA A 17 2.46 -9.80 1.67
C ALA A 17 2.53 -9.14 0.28
N CYS A 18 2.48 -7.81 0.22
CA CYS A 18 2.58 -6.99 -0.99
C CYS A 18 3.86 -6.14 -1.02
N ALA A 19 4.88 -6.54 -0.25
CA ALA A 19 6.19 -5.89 -0.22
C ALA A 19 6.82 -5.66 -1.60
N PRO A 20 6.79 -6.60 -2.58
CA PRO A 20 7.40 -6.32 -3.88
C PRO A 20 6.70 -5.20 -4.66
N GLN A 21 5.37 -5.13 -4.61
CA GLN A 21 4.60 -4.06 -5.23
C GLN A 21 4.83 -2.72 -4.49
N GLY A 22 4.88 -2.76 -3.15
CA GLY A 22 5.17 -1.60 -2.32
C GLY A 22 6.57 -1.03 -2.57
N ALA A 23 7.58 -1.89 -2.73
CA ALA A 23 8.94 -1.49 -3.04
C ALA A 23 9.05 -0.86 -4.44
N ALA A 24 8.33 -1.40 -5.43
CA ALA A 24 8.30 -0.82 -6.77
C ALA A 24 7.65 0.57 -6.79
N TYR A 25 6.53 0.74 -6.08
CA TYR A 25 5.90 2.04 -5.88
C TYR A 25 6.84 3.03 -5.18
N ALA A 26 7.45 2.62 -4.06
CA ALA A 26 8.38 3.45 -3.30
C ALA A 26 9.58 3.89 -4.14
N LYS A 27 10.17 3.00 -4.95
CA LYS A 27 11.27 3.36 -5.86
C LYS A 27 10.88 4.47 -6.83
N CYS A 28 9.68 4.39 -7.40
CA CYS A 28 9.19 5.41 -8.32
C CYS A 28 8.96 6.76 -7.61
N VAL A 29 8.37 6.74 -6.41
CA VAL A 29 8.14 7.96 -5.60
C VAL A 29 9.45 8.61 -5.19
N VAL A 30 10.43 7.82 -4.73
CA VAL A 30 11.76 8.33 -4.34
C VAL A 30 12.50 8.92 -5.53
N GLY A 31 12.36 8.34 -6.73
CA GLY A 31 12.93 8.91 -7.95
C GLY A 31 12.28 10.22 -8.41
N LYS A 32 11.11 10.57 -7.85
CA LYS A 32 10.34 11.78 -8.17
C LYS A 32 10.39 12.84 -7.08
N LEU A 33 10.86 12.51 -5.88
CA LEU A 33 11.08 13.50 -4.82
C LEU A 33 12.15 14.52 -5.27
N PRO A 34 11.98 15.82 -4.94
CA PRO A 34 10.94 16.41 -4.10
C PRO A 34 9.61 16.74 -4.81
N SER A 35 9.58 16.68 -6.14
CA SER A 35 8.43 17.09 -6.98
C SER A 35 7.59 15.88 -7.42
N VAL A 36 7.13 15.09 -6.46
CA VAL A 36 6.17 14.02 -6.74
C VAL A 36 4.76 14.61 -6.82
N GLU A 37 4.05 14.39 -7.92
CA GLU A 37 2.69 14.89 -8.10
C GLU A 37 1.65 13.77 -7.98
N GLN A 38 0.39 14.17 -7.77
CA GLN A 38 -0.71 13.23 -7.75
C GLN A 38 -0.89 12.64 -9.16
N GLY A 39 -0.75 11.32 -9.28
CA GLY A 39 -0.76 10.61 -10.56
C GLY A 39 0.61 10.05 -10.95
N ASP A 40 1.69 10.57 -10.37
CA ASP A 40 2.99 9.91 -10.46
C ASP A 40 2.92 8.52 -9.82
N CYS A 41 3.55 7.55 -10.48
CA CYS A 41 3.58 6.17 -10.01
C CYS A 41 2.19 5.53 -9.83
N GLN A 42 1.12 6.10 -10.41
CA GLN A 42 -0.26 5.66 -10.22
C GLN A 42 -0.45 4.18 -10.59
N LYS A 43 0.19 3.70 -11.66
CA LYS A 43 0.13 2.27 -12.05
C LYS A 43 0.69 1.35 -10.95
N LEU A 44 1.81 1.75 -10.34
CA LEU A 44 2.46 1.00 -9.26
C LEU A 44 1.62 1.08 -7.97
N PHE A 45 1.04 2.25 -7.70
CA PHE A 45 0.11 2.44 -6.59
C PHE A 45 -1.13 1.56 -6.73
N ILE A 46 -1.74 1.49 -7.92
CA ILE A 46 -2.91 0.63 -8.19
C ILE A 46 -2.53 -0.84 -7.98
N ALA A 47 -1.39 -1.29 -8.52
CA ALA A 47 -0.94 -2.67 -8.34
C ALA A 47 -0.70 -3.03 -6.87
N PHE A 48 -0.09 -2.13 -6.10
CA PHE A 48 0.08 -2.29 -4.66
C PHE A 48 -1.27 -2.30 -3.92
N LYS A 49 -2.15 -1.34 -4.23
CA LYS A 49 -3.51 -1.23 -3.66
C LYS A 49 -4.32 -2.49 -3.93
N GLU A 50 -4.35 -3.00 -5.16
CA GLU A 50 -5.06 -4.24 -5.50
C GLU A 50 -4.52 -5.44 -4.71
N CYS A 51 -3.20 -5.57 -4.59
CA CYS A 51 -2.61 -6.63 -3.80
C CYS A 51 -3.06 -6.55 -2.33
N VAL A 52 -2.94 -5.37 -1.70
CA VAL A 52 -3.32 -5.18 -0.30
C VAL A 52 -4.82 -5.39 -0.11
N GLN A 53 -5.67 -4.89 -1.01
CA GLN A 53 -7.13 -5.09 -0.93
C GLN A 53 -7.51 -6.57 -1.02
N ARG A 54 -6.87 -7.34 -1.91
CA ARG A 54 -7.08 -8.79 -2.02
C ARG A 54 -6.64 -9.54 -0.76
N LYS A 55 -5.52 -9.15 -0.15
CA LYS A 55 -4.97 -9.81 1.04
C LYS A 55 -5.68 -9.42 2.34
N VAL A 56 -6.13 -8.17 2.45
CA VAL A 56 -6.86 -7.65 3.62
C VAL A 56 -8.36 -7.96 3.52
N GLY A 57 -8.88 -8.28 2.33
CA GLY A 57 -10.29 -8.56 2.10
C GLY A 57 -11.18 -7.33 2.29
N ARG A 58 -10.62 -6.12 2.12
CA ARG A 58 -11.36 -4.86 2.29
C ARG A 58 -11.12 -3.93 1.11
N ARG A 59 -12.20 -3.49 0.49
CA ARG A 59 -12.22 -2.53 -0.62
C ARG A 59 -12.39 -1.10 -0.05
N TRP A 60 -11.53 -0.19 -0.47
CA TRP A 60 -11.52 1.24 -0.10
C TRP A 60 -11.44 2.10 -1.35
#